data_AF-A0A3B0UF21-F1
#
_entry.id   AF-A0A3B0UF21-F1
#
_cell.length_a   1.000
_cell.length_b   1.000
_cell.length_c   1.000
_cell.angle_alpha   90.00
_cell.angle_beta   90.00
_cell.angle_gamma   90.00
#
_symmetry.space_group_name_H-M   'P 1'
#
loop_
_entity.id
_entity.type
_entity.pdbx_description
1 polymer ?
#
loop_
_entity_poly.entity_id
_entity_poly.type
_entity_poly.pdbx_seq_one_letter_code
_entity_poly.pdbx_strand_id
1 'polypeptide(L)' 'NQFGISFSTAHLEITFPEVKGKTLCAIRVMSSHHPLYLKTKNKNGNEIEKFYVRMGNASQEISSLHEIQQYIKNRFK' A
#
# COMPACT_ATOMS: atom_id res chain seq x y z
N ASN A 1 -0.08 8.47 -10.98
CA ASN A 1 0.47 8.12 -9.65
C ASN A 1 -0.70 7.82 -8.70
N GLN A 2 -0.94 6.54 -8.38
CA GLN A 2 -2.16 6.06 -7.73
C GLN A 2 -2.26 6.43 -6.23
N PHE A 3 -1.13 6.67 -5.57
CA PHE A 3 -1.04 6.94 -4.13
C PHE A 3 -0.68 8.40 -3.79
N GLY A 4 -0.69 9.28 -4.79
CA GLY A 4 -0.36 10.69 -4.64
C GLY A 4 1.16 10.97 -4.60
N ILE A 5 1.54 12.17 -5.04
CA ILE A 5 2.95 12.59 -5.13
C ILE A 5 3.60 12.56 -3.74
N SER A 6 2.95 13.11 -2.72
CA SER A 6 3.48 13.21 -1.36
C SER A 6 3.81 11.86 -0.73
N PHE A 7 3.02 10.82 -1.00
CA PHE A 7 3.36 9.47 -0.52
C PHE A 7 4.56 8.92 -1.29
N SER A 8 4.52 9.00 -2.63
CA SER A 8 5.57 8.42 -3.48
C SER A 8 6.95 9.03 -3.29
N THR A 9 7.04 10.33 -2.96
CA THR A 9 8.33 11.01 -2.81
C THR A 9 8.93 10.85 -1.42
N ALA A 10 8.10 10.67 -0.38
CA ALA A 10 8.57 10.65 1.01
C ALA A 10 8.59 9.24 1.64
N HIS A 11 7.85 8.28 1.08
CA HIS A 11 7.62 6.98 1.73
C HIS A 11 8.11 5.79 0.91
N LEU A 12 8.76 6.02 -0.23
CA LEU A 12 9.33 4.96 -1.08
C LEU A 12 10.83 5.20 -1.26
N GLU A 13 11.61 4.16 -0.96
CA GLU A 13 13.03 4.09 -1.31
C GLU A 13 13.19 2.94 -2.32
N ILE A 14 13.74 3.27 -3.50
CA ILE A 14 13.96 2.31 -4.58
C ILE A 14 15.47 2.22 -4.82
N THR A 15 16.00 1.01 -4.73
CA THR A 15 17.43 0.73 -4.95
C THR A 15 17.59 -0.43 -5.93
N PHE A 16 18.75 -0.48 -6.59
CA PHE A 16 19.09 -1.52 -7.56
C PHE A 16 20.38 -2.26 -7.19
N PRO A 17 20.44 -2.95 -6.02
CA PRO A 17 21.63 -3.66 -5.61
C PRO A 17 21.92 -4.84 -6.54
N GLU A 18 23.22 -5.14 -6.70
CA GLU A 18 23.69 -6.32 -7.43
C GLU A 18 23.94 -7.48 -6.46
N VAL A 19 23.34 -8.63 -6.74
CA VAL A 19 23.50 -9.85 -5.94
C VAL A 19 23.77 -11.02 -6.89
N LYS A 20 24.96 -11.63 -6.78
CA LYS A 20 25.40 -12.76 -7.62
C LYS A 20 25.28 -12.46 -9.13
N GLY A 21 25.72 -11.27 -9.56
CA GLY A 21 25.68 -10.86 -10.97
C GLY A 21 24.27 -10.52 -11.51
N LYS A 22 23.27 -10.38 -10.62
CA LYS A 22 21.91 -9.97 -10.98
C LYS A 22 21.56 -8.68 -10.27
N THR A 23 20.99 -7.73 -11.01
CA THR A 23 20.40 -6.52 -10.43
C THR A 23 19.00 -6.84 -9.89
N LEU A 24 18.75 -6.53 -8.63
CA LEU A 24 17.45 -6.67 -7.99
C LEU A 24 16.80 -5.29 -7.87
N CYS A 25 15.51 -5.16 -8.20
CA CYS A 25 14.75 -3.95 -7.85
C CYS A 25 14.23 -4.11 -6.42
N ALA A 26 14.86 -3.40 -5.47
CA ALA A 26 14.48 -3.42 -4.07
C ALA A 26 13.67 -2.17 -3.74
N ILE A 27 12.41 -2.38 -3.35
CA ILE A 27 11.48 -1.31 -2.97
C ILE A 27 11.23 -1.41 -1.47
N ARG A 28 11.68 -0.41 -0.72
CA ARG A 28 11.35 -0.25 0.70
C ARG A 28 10.21 0.77 0.82
N VAL A 29 9.12 0.31 1.42
CA VAL A 29 7.92 1.14 1.67
C VAL A 29 7.91 1.51 3.15
N MET A 30 8.02 2.79 3.44
CA MET A 30 7.93 3.32 4.80
C MET A 30 6.47 3.52 5.22
N SER A 31 6.24 3.48 6.53
CA SER A 31 4.92 3.71 7.11
C SER A 31 4.43 5.13 6.82
N SER A 32 3.27 5.26 6.18
CA SER A 32 2.58 6.54 5.99
C SER A 32 2.03 7.10 7.30
N HIS A 33 1.88 8.42 7.37
CA HIS A 33 1.11 9.13 8.41
C HIS A 33 -0.42 9.05 8.21
N HIS A 34 -0.87 8.70 7.00
CA HIS A 34 -2.28 8.64 6.65
C HIS A 34 -2.63 7.31 5.95
N PRO A 35 -3.87 6.81 6.11
CA PRO A 35 -4.33 5.63 5.39
C PRO A 35 -4.32 5.87 3.88
N LEU A 36 -4.09 4.79 3.12
CA LEU A 36 -4.10 4.79 1.66
C LEU A 36 -5.06 3.73 1.15
N TYR A 37 -5.65 4.00 -0.01
CA TYR A 37 -6.61 3.13 -0.68
C TYR A 37 -6.10 2.77 -2.07
N LEU A 38 -6.26 1.50 -2.45
CA LEU A 38 -5.95 1.01 -3.78
C LEU A 38 -7.13 1.28 -4.71
N LYS A 39 -6.97 2.16 -5.69
CA LYS A 39 -7.96 2.42 -6.75
C LYS A 39 -7.86 1.38 -7.86
N THR A 40 -8.82 0.48 -7.99
CA THR A 40 -8.83 -0.55 -9.03
C THR A 40 -10.15 -0.56 -9.78
N LYS A 41 -10.23 -1.29 -10.88
CA LYS A 41 -11.50 -1.54 -11.56
C LYS A 41 -12.10 -2.86 -11.10
N ASN A 42 -13.41 -2.90 -10.91
CA ASN A 42 -14.13 -4.16 -10.73
C ASN A 42 -14.34 -4.87 -12.08
N LYS A 43 -14.97 -6.05 -12.07
CA LYS A 43 -15.23 -6.84 -13.29
C LYS A 43 -16.08 -6.10 -14.33
N ASN A 44 -16.87 -5.10 -13.91
CA ASN A 44 -17.72 -4.28 -14.77
C ASN A 44 -17.01 -3.02 -15.27
N GLY A 45 -15.72 -2.84 -14.94
CA GLY A 45 -14.92 -1.68 -15.34
C GLY A 45 -15.07 -0.45 -14.46
N ASN A 46 -15.94 -0.49 -13.43
CA ASN A 46 -16.14 0.64 -12.51
C ASN A 46 -14.95 0.78 -11.56
N GLU A 47 -14.51 2.01 -11.33
CA GLU A 47 -13.49 2.30 -10.31
C GLU A 47 -14.04 2.01 -8.92
N ILE A 48 -13.24 1.30 -8.12
CA ILE A 48 -13.50 0.94 -6.74
C ILE A 48 -12.25 1.20 -5.91
N GLU A 49 -12.44 1.51 -4.64
CA GLU A 49 -11.36 1.63 -3.67
C GLU A 49 -11.32 0.38 -2.79
N LYS A 50 -10.10 -0.12 -2.53
CA LYS A 50 -9.87 -1.27 -1.68
C LYS A 50 -8.87 -0.93 -0.58
N PHE A 51 -9.09 -1.50 0.61
CA PHE A 51 -8.23 -1.31 1.76
C PHE A 51 -7.53 -2.63 2.11
N TYR A 52 -6.21 -2.59 2.20
CA TYR A 52 -5.39 -3.76 2.48
C TYR A 52 -4.49 -3.50 3.68
N VAL A 53 -4.32 -4.54 4.49
CA VAL A 53 -3.33 -4.59 5.57
C VAL A 53 -2.41 -5.77 5.36
N ARG A 54 -1.17 -5.67 5.85
CA ARG A 54 -0.22 -6.78 5.77
C ARG A 54 -0.30 -7.63 7.04
N MET A 55 -0.57 -8.92 6.87
CA MET A 55 -0.53 -9.91 7.93
C MET A 55 0.54 -10.95 7.58
N GLY A 56 1.72 -10.82 8.19
CA GLY A 56 2.90 -11.59 7.83
C GLY A 56 3.32 -11.37 6.37
N ASN A 57 3.26 -12.45 5.57
CA ASN A 57 3.63 -12.43 4.16
C ASN A 57 2.44 -12.22 3.21
N ALA A 58 1.22 -12.07 3.73
CA ALA A 58 0.01 -11.88 2.94
C ALA A 58 -0.52 -10.45 3.05
N SER A 59 -1.12 -9.99 1.95
CA SER A 59 -1.96 -8.79 1.94
C SER A 59 -3.40 -9.21 2.12
N GLN A 60 -4.01 -8.79 3.23
CA GLN A 60 -5.40 -9.08 3.57
C GLN A 60 -6.27 -7.89 3.22
N GLU A 61 -7.35 -8.14 2.46
CA GLU A 61 -8.37 -7.14 2.21
C GLU A 61 -9.26 -7.00 3.46
N ILE A 62 -9.50 -5.76 3.88
CA ILE A 62 -10.56 -5.44 4.84
C ILE A 62 -11.70 -4.82 4.04
N SER A 63 -12.81 -5.54 3.89
CA SER A 63 -13.97 -5.06 3.12
C SER A 63 -15.04 -4.41 4.02
N SER A 64 -15.02 -4.68 5.32
CA SER A 64 -15.93 -4.07 6.30
C SER A 64 -15.52 -2.63 6.60
N LEU A 65 -16.43 -1.68 6.34
CA LEU A 65 -16.20 -0.26 6.67
C LEU A 65 -15.93 -0.05 8.16
N HIS A 66 -16.61 -0.80 9.02
CA HIS A 66 -16.41 -0.72 10.48
C HIS A 66 -15.00 -1.13 10.88
N GLU A 67 -14.50 -2.24 10.33
CA GLU A 67 -13.14 -2.72 10.61
C GLU A 67 -12.07 -1.77 10.05
N ILE A 68 -12.30 -1.20 8.85
CA ILE A 68 -11.41 -0.17 8.29
C ILE A 68 -11.33 1.03 9.24
N GLN A 69 -12.46 1.53 9.72
CA GLN A 69 -12.48 2.68 10.65
C GLN A 69 -11.76 2.36 11.97
N GLN A 70 -11.98 1.17 12.53
CA GLN A 70 -11.30 0.72 13.74
C GLN A 70 -9.79 0.62 13.53
N TYR A 71 -9.35 0.00 12.44
CA TYR A 71 -7.93 -0.09 12.11
C TYR A 71 -7.29 1.29 11.97
N ILE A 72 -7.94 2.19 11.23
CA ILE A 72 -7.44 3.56 11.02
C ILE A 72 -7.30 4.30 12.34
N LYS A 73 -8.32 4.22 13.20
CA LYS A 73 -8.31 4.84 14.54
C LYS A 73 -7.16 4.33 15.40
N ASN A 74 -6.81 3.06 15.33
CA ASN A 74 -5.77 2.47 16.17
C ASN A 74 -4.35 2.66 15.62
N ARG A 75 -4.20 2.76 14.29
CA ARG A 75 -2.89 2.81 13.63
C ARG A 75 -2.40 4.22 13.29
N PHE A 76 -3.31 5.18 13.07
CA PHE A 76 -2.97 6.52 12.56
C PHE A 76 -3.42 7.69 13.45
N LYS A 77 -4.16 7.43 14.54
CA LYS A 77 -4.31 8.40 15.62
C LYS A 77 -3.34 8.07 16.74
#